data_AF-A0A401X9A7-F1
#
_entry.id   AF-A0A401X9A7-F1
#
_cell.length_a   1.000
_cell.length_b   1.000
_cell.length_c   1.000
_cell.angle_alpha   90.00
_cell.angle_beta   90.00
_cell.angle_gamma   90.00
#
_symmetry.space_group_name_H-M   'P 1'
#
loop_
_entity.id
_entity.type
_entity.pdbx_description
1 polymer ?
#
loop_
_entity_poly.entity_id
_entity_poly.type
_entity_poly.pdbx_seq_one_letter_code
_entity_poly.pdbx_strand_id
1 'polypeptide(L)'
;MKVDVVPAHWYLGVEYQSSGDDMDKGVCIYIKDQHTTSKNYPFRYMREINSVDMRSAGGTKAAIRLMKNLKADSDAKRNIRLLSSYDIASLIWHLNPDQLLLEESRELRVMAHLEKELDIIISNESRLFSLKTPDNTRLIIDKKEKIEDLKILIQELKGLNKMISEENLSSPSQEALSVLMETTVPIY
;
A
#
# COMPACT_ATOMS: atom_id res chain seq x y z
N MET A 1 -14.81 -16.32 14.88
CA MET A 1 -14.08 -15.03 15.01
C MET A 1 -13.02 -15.20 16.07
N LYS A 2 -11.75 -14.88 15.77
CA LYS A 2 -10.68 -14.81 16.77
C LYS A 2 -10.40 -13.34 17.03
N VAL A 3 -10.29 -12.94 18.29
CA VAL A 3 -9.95 -11.57 18.69
C VAL A 3 -8.62 -11.62 19.43
N ASP A 4 -7.64 -10.86 18.94
CA ASP A 4 -6.36 -10.70 19.64
C ASP A 4 -6.47 -9.50 20.58
N VAL A 5 -6.20 -9.72 21.86
CA VAL A 5 -6.22 -8.67 22.90
C VAL A 5 -4.77 -8.25 23.18
N VAL A 6 -4.50 -6.95 23.05
CA VAL A 6 -3.17 -6.38 23.27
C VAL A 6 -3.16 -5.59 24.58
N PRO A 7 -2.46 -6.06 25.64
CA PRO A 7 -2.33 -5.29 26.88
C PRO A 7 -1.42 -4.09 26.66
N ALA A 8 -1.91 -2.90 27.02
CA ALA A 8 -1.17 -1.65 26.89
C ALA A 8 -1.61 -0.62 27.93
N HIS A 9 -0.78 0.41 28.13
CA HIS A 9 -1.15 1.61 28.87
C HIS A 9 -0.94 2.86 28.01
N TRP A 10 -1.59 3.96 28.37
CA TRP A 10 -1.46 5.23 27.66
C TRP A 10 -0.05 5.80 27.75
N TYR A 11 0.38 6.45 26.67
CA TYR A 11 1.56 7.30 26.62
C TYR A 11 1.16 8.70 26.16
N LEU A 12 1.26 9.67 27.07
CA LEU A 12 0.87 11.06 26.83
C LEU A 12 2.11 11.89 26.48
N GLY A 13 2.53 11.79 25.22
CA GLY A 13 3.74 12.45 24.70
C GLY A 13 3.59 13.96 24.51
N VAL A 14 4.70 14.61 24.12
CA VAL A 14 4.79 16.07 23.93
C VAL A 14 3.77 16.56 22.91
N GLU A 15 3.58 15.83 21.81
CA GLU A 15 2.62 16.21 20.77
C GLU A 15 1.20 16.26 21.33
N TYR A 16 0.78 15.23 22.08
CA TYR A 16 -0.52 15.22 22.75
C TYR A 16 -0.65 16.33 23.78
N GLN A 17 0.38 16.57 24.60
CA GLN A 17 0.36 17.64 25.59
C GLN A 17 0.22 19.02 24.95
N SER A 18 0.71 19.17 23.72
CA SER A 18 0.64 20.43 22.96
C SER A 18 -0.68 20.58 22.20
N SER A 19 -1.19 19.50 21.58
CA SER A 19 -2.39 19.55 20.73
C SER A 19 -3.69 19.33 21.50
N GLY A 20 -3.67 18.52 22.57
CA GLY A 20 -4.85 18.00 23.22
C GLY A 20 -5.66 17.00 22.38
N ASP A 21 -5.17 16.60 21.19
CA ASP A 21 -5.88 15.70 20.28
C ASP A 21 -5.65 14.23 20.66
N ASP A 22 -6.72 13.50 20.91
CA ASP A 22 -6.70 12.07 21.23
C ASP A 22 -5.99 11.21 20.18
N MET A 23 -5.95 11.65 18.92
CA MET A 23 -5.21 10.97 17.85
C MET A 23 -3.69 11.01 18.08
N ASP A 24 -3.18 11.95 18.87
CA ASP A 24 -1.77 12.05 19.24
C ASP A 24 -1.40 11.23 20.47
N LYS A 25 -2.38 10.59 21.14
CA LYS A 25 -2.10 9.65 22.24
C LYS A 25 -1.33 8.44 21.72
N GLY A 26 -0.25 8.11 22.40
CA GLY A 26 0.47 6.87 22.20
C GLY A 26 -0.06 5.76 23.11
N VAL A 27 0.31 4.53 22.79
CA VAL A 27 0.15 3.36 23.66
C VAL A 27 1.49 2.68 23.85
N CYS A 28 1.76 2.19 25.07
CA CYS A 28 2.90 1.35 25.37
C CYS A 28 2.41 -0.09 25.50
N ILE A 29 2.70 -0.91 24.50
CA ILE A 29 2.30 -2.31 24.41
C ILE A 29 3.29 -3.16 25.21
N TYR A 30 2.78 -4.01 26.09
CA TYR A 30 3.62 -4.91 26.89
C TYR A 30 4.04 -6.15 26.09
N ILE A 31 5.35 -6.41 26.01
CA ILE A 31 5.93 -7.59 25.38
C ILE A 31 6.27 -8.61 26.47
N LYS A 32 5.41 -9.61 26.62
CA LYS A 32 5.48 -10.60 27.71
C LYS A 32 6.83 -11.31 27.78
N ASP A 33 7.34 -11.78 26.65
CA ASP A 33 8.55 -12.62 26.61
C ASP A 33 9.82 -11.86 27.01
N GLN A 34 9.83 -10.55 26.78
CA GLN A 34 10.97 -9.67 27.08
C GLN A 34 10.77 -8.86 28.37
N HIS A 35 9.55 -8.85 28.91
CA HIS A 35 9.12 -7.95 29.97
C HIS A 35 9.42 -6.47 29.69
N THR A 36 9.30 -6.06 28.44
CA THR A 36 9.52 -4.68 27.98
C THR A 36 8.24 -4.06 27.43
N THR A 37 8.25 -2.75 27.16
CA THR A 37 7.16 -2.06 26.48
C THR A 37 7.61 -1.49 25.14
N SER A 38 6.75 -1.61 24.12
CA SER A 38 6.94 -0.97 22.81
C SER A 38 5.93 0.14 22.62
N LYS A 39 6.43 1.36 22.37
CA LYS A 39 5.60 2.55 22.13
C LYS A 39 5.10 2.54 20.68
N ASN A 40 3.82 2.83 20.50
CA ASN A 40 3.15 2.92 19.20
C ASN A 40 2.11 4.06 19.21
N TYR A 41 1.74 4.60 18.05
CA TYR A 41 0.65 5.58 17.92
C TYR A 41 -0.36 5.12 16.87
N PRO A 42 -1.17 4.08 17.16
CA PRO A 42 -2.07 3.47 16.19
C PRO A 42 -3.15 4.44 15.70
N PHE A 43 -3.59 5.37 16.54
CA PHE A 43 -4.62 6.35 16.21
C PHE A 43 -4.09 7.37 15.19
N ARG A 44 -2.93 7.98 15.47
CA ARG A 44 -2.19 8.81 14.51
C ARG A 44 -1.95 8.07 13.20
N TYR A 45 -1.41 6.85 13.27
CA TYR A 45 -1.15 6.05 12.07
C TYR A 45 -2.40 5.93 11.18
N MET A 46 -3.55 5.58 11.77
CA MET A 46 -4.80 5.46 11.02
C MET A 46 -5.33 6.81 10.53
N ARG A 47 -5.16 7.90 11.30
CA ARG A 47 -5.50 9.27 10.86
C ARG A 47 -4.74 9.63 9.59
N GLU A 48 -3.44 9.42 9.58
CA GLU A 48 -2.58 9.74 8.43
C GLU A 48 -2.92 8.90 7.19
N ILE A 49 -3.16 7.59 7.38
CA ILE A 49 -3.61 6.70 6.29
C ILE A 49 -4.97 7.14 5.74
N ASN A 50 -5.92 7.45 6.61
CA ASN A 50 -7.26 7.89 6.21
C ASN A 50 -7.23 9.24 5.47
N SER A 51 -6.35 10.15 5.89
CA SER A 51 -6.17 11.45 5.25
C SER A 51 -5.72 11.31 3.79
N VAL A 52 -4.70 10.48 3.54
CA VAL A 52 -4.19 10.23 2.17
C VAL A 52 -5.21 9.43 1.34
N ASP A 53 -5.90 8.47 1.96
CA ASP A 53 -6.95 7.68 1.30
C ASP A 53 -8.16 8.52 0.88
N MET A 54 -8.54 9.52 1.68
CA MET A 54 -9.59 10.47 1.32
C MET A 54 -9.21 11.28 0.08
N ARG A 55 -7.93 11.68 -0.04
CA ARG A 55 -7.41 12.41 -1.21
C ARG A 55 -7.38 11.57 -2.48
N SER A 56 -7.22 10.25 -2.35
CA SER A 56 -7.23 9.30 -3.48
C SER A 56 -8.60 8.65 -3.72
N ALA A 57 -9.66 9.16 -3.12
CA ALA A 57 -11.02 8.61 -3.21
C ALA A 57 -11.11 7.09 -2.89
N GLY A 58 -10.31 6.62 -1.94
CA GLY A 58 -10.25 5.21 -1.54
C GLY A 58 -9.19 4.37 -2.24
N GLY A 59 -8.46 4.95 -3.20
CA GLY A 59 -7.45 4.25 -4.00
C GLY A 59 -6.19 3.88 -3.22
N THR A 60 -5.80 4.66 -2.21
CA THR A 60 -4.69 4.31 -1.30
C THR A 60 -4.98 3.01 -0.57
N LYS A 61 -6.15 2.86 0.05
CA LYS A 61 -6.52 1.60 0.70
C LYS A 61 -6.77 0.48 -0.30
N ALA A 62 -7.22 0.77 -1.52
CA ALA A 62 -7.32 -0.22 -2.58
C ALA A 62 -5.94 -0.80 -2.92
N ALA A 63 -4.94 0.06 -3.14
CA ALA A 63 -3.55 -0.33 -3.34
C ALA A 63 -2.98 -1.13 -2.15
N ILE A 64 -3.26 -0.69 -0.91
CA ILE A 64 -2.83 -1.42 0.30
C ILE A 64 -3.43 -2.83 0.33
N ARG A 65 -4.73 -2.97 0.05
CA ARG A 65 -5.39 -4.28 0.01
C ARG A 65 -4.81 -5.16 -1.09
N LEU A 66 -4.60 -4.61 -2.29
CA LEU A 66 -4.00 -5.33 -3.42
C LEU A 66 -2.63 -5.91 -3.03
N MET A 67 -1.72 -5.09 -2.53
CA MET A 67 -0.36 -5.52 -2.15
C MET A 67 -0.37 -6.52 -1.00
N LYS A 68 -1.29 -6.37 -0.05
CA LYS A 68 -1.45 -7.36 1.04
C LYS A 68 -1.99 -8.68 0.54
N ASN A 69 -2.93 -8.67 -0.41
CA ASN A 69 -3.47 -9.89 -1.02
C ASN A 69 -2.40 -10.59 -1.85
N LEU A 70 -1.66 -9.87 -2.70
CA LEU A 70 -0.51 -10.43 -3.43
C LEU A 70 0.51 -11.10 -2.49
N LYS A 71 0.81 -10.46 -1.35
CA LYS A 71 1.66 -11.07 -0.33
C LYS A 71 1.04 -12.33 0.29
N ALA A 72 -0.28 -12.35 0.48
CA ALA A 72 -0.98 -13.46 1.14
C ALA A 72 -1.19 -14.68 0.25
N ASP A 73 -1.48 -14.44 -1.04
CA ASP A 73 -1.93 -15.43 -2.01
C ASP A 73 -0.77 -16.14 -2.72
N SER A 74 0.37 -15.49 -2.84
CA SER A 74 1.53 -16.08 -3.51
C SER A 74 2.27 -17.08 -2.62
N ASP A 75 2.97 -18.03 -3.27
CA ASP A 75 4.10 -18.71 -2.64
C ASP A 75 5.15 -17.72 -2.11
N ALA A 76 5.12 -16.47 -2.59
CA ALA A 76 5.92 -15.38 -2.06
C ALA A 76 5.60 -15.05 -0.61
N LYS A 77 4.47 -15.45 0.00
CA LYS A 77 4.32 -15.38 1.47
C LYS A 77 5.45 -16.10 2.20
N ARG A 78 5.95 -17.22 1.65
CA ARG A 78 7.09 -17.98 2.20
C ARG A 78 8.42 -17.24 2.00
N ASN A 79 8.49 -16.38 0.99
CA ASN A 79 9.69 -15.63 0.60
C ASN A 79 9.74 -14.22 1.20
N ILE A 80 8.58 -13.60 1.47
CA ILE A 80 8.39 -12.24 2.00
C ILE A 80 8.11 -12.33 3.51
N ARG A 81 9.18 -12.47 4.30
CA ARG A 81 9.08 -12.75 5.75
C ARG A 81 9.17 -11.51 6.63
N LEU A 82 9.88 -10.48 6.18
CA LEU A 82 10.24 -9.29 6.95
C LEU A 82 9.30 -8.11 6.70
N LEU A 83 8.73 -7.99 5.50
CA LEU A 83 7.86 -6.86 5.15
C LEU A 83 6.46 -7.04 5.72
N SER A 84 6.12 -6.35 6.82
CA SER A 84 4.82 -6.51 7.47
C SER A 84 3.67 -5.79 6.74
N SER A 85 2.41 -6.09 7.08
CA SER A 85 1.27 -5.29 6.58
C SER A 85 1.35 -3.81 6.96
N TYR A 86 1.95 -3.53 8.12
CA TYR A 86 2.20 -2.17 8.59
C TYR A 86 3.22 -1.47 7.69
N ASP A 87 4.28 -2.18 7.27
CA ASP A 87 5.30 -1.62 6.38
C ASP A 87 4.75 -1.40 4.97
N ILE A 88 3.98 -2.35 4.42
CA ILE A 88 3.29 -2.20 3.11
C ILE A 88 2.40 -0.95 3.10
N ALA A 89 1.55 -0.80 4.12
CA ALA A 89 0.67 0.36 4.22
C ALA A 89 1.45 1.67 4.40
N SER A 90 2.54 1.65 5.16
CA SER A 90 3.44 2.80 5.33
C SER A 90 4.13 3.19 4.03
N LEU A 91 4.57 2.23 3.20
CA LEU A 91 5.17 2.52 1.89
C LEU A 91 4.16 3.21 0.97
N ILE A 92 2.95 2.67 0.91
CA ILE A 92 1.90 3.19 0.03
C ILE A 92 1.44 4.59 0.47
N TRP A 93 1.48 4.88 1.78
CA TRP A 93 1.22 6.22 2.32
C TRP A 93 2.18 7.30 1.80
N HIS A 94 3.42 6.94 1.44
CA HIS A 94 4.40 7.88 0.86
C HIS A 94 4.21 8.15 -0.63
N LEU A 95 3.33 7.39 -1.31
CA LEU A 95 3.06 7.59 -2.75
C LEU A 95 2.19 8.83 -2.95
N ASN A 96 2.27 9.42 -4.14
CA ASN A 96 1.40 10.54 -4.46
C ASN A 96 -0.07 10.08 -4.55
N PRO A 97 -0.99 10.53 -3.67
CA PRO A 97 -2.39 10.10 -3.70
C PRO A 97 -3.10 10.48 -5.00
N ASP A 98 -2.66 11.53 -5.69
CA ASP A 98 -3.26 11.97 -6.95
C ASP A 98 -2.99 10.96 -8.08
N GLN A 99 -1.91 10.18 -7.98
CA GLN A 99 -1.62 9.07 -8.90
C GLN A 99 -2.40 7.80 -8.56
N LEU A 100 -2.89 7.70 -7.33
CA LEU A 100 -3.71 6.58 -6.85
C LEU A 100 -5.20 6.91 -6.82
N LEU A 101 -5.64 7.98 -7.48
CA LEU A 101 -7.04 8.38 -7.50
C LEU A 101 -7.93 7.27 -8.07
N LEU A 102 -8.88 6.80 -7.27
CA LEU A 102 -9.86 5.81 -7.67
C LEU A 102 -11.05 6.49 -8.33
N GLU A 103 -11.06 6.49 -9.66
CA GLU A 103 -12.18 6.97 -10.49
C GLU A 103 -12.99 5.76 -10.97
N GLU A 104 -14.30 5.94 -11.18
CA GLU A 104 -15.17 4.89 -11.72
C GLU A 104 -14.62 4.35 -13.06
N SER A 105 -14.62 3.02 -13.22
CA SER A 105 -14.17 2.34 -14.44
C SER A 105 -12.68 2.55 -14.78
N ARG A 106 -11.86 3.01 -13.81
CA ARG A 106 -10.42 3.24 -13.97
C ARG A 106 -9.60 2.59 -12.86
N GLU A 107 -10.11 1.51 -12.27
CA GLU A 107 -9.45 0.77 -11.19
C GLU A 107 -8.07 0.24 -11.62
N LEU A 108 -7.94 -0.18 -12.89
CA LEU A 108 -6.67 -0.64 -13.46
C LEU A 108 -5.59 0.46 -13.51
N ARG A 109 -6.01 1.73 -13.58
CA ARG A 109 -5.08 2.87 -13.57
C ARG A 109 -4.38 2.99 -12.21
N VAL A 110 -5.07 2.69 -11.11
CA VAL A 110 -4.46 2.67 -9.76
C VAL A 110 -3.35 1.62 -9.71
N MET A 111 -3.57 0.45 -10.28
CA MET A 111 -2.59 -0.64 -10.30
C MET A 111 -1.35 -0.30 -11.17
N ALA A 112 -1.55 0.31 -12.35
CA ALA A 112 -0.46 0.73 -13.22
C ALA A 112 0.40 1.85 -12.58
N HIS A 113 -0.23 2.84 -11.96
CA HIS A 113 0.51 3.91 -11.25
C HIS A 113 1.19 3.40 -9.99
N LEU A 114 0.56 2.48 -9.26
CA LEU A 114 1.18 1.84 -8.10
C LEU A 114 2.48 1.14 -8.47
N GLU A 115 2.50 0.35 -9.55
CA GLU A 115 3.72 -0.30 -10.04
C GLU A 115 4.81 0.74 -10.35
N LYS A 116 4.46 1.77 -11.13
CA LYS A 116 5.39 2.83 -11.52
C LYS A 116 5.99 3.58 -10.32
N GLU A 117 5.16 3.98 -9.37
CA GLU A 117 5.61 4.72 -8.18
C GLU A 117 6.49 3.85 -7.27
N LEU A 118 6.18 2.56 -7.15
CA LEU A 118 7.01 1.61 -6.40
C LEU A 118 8.37 1.39 -7.08
N ASP A 119 8.42 1.32 -8.41
CA ASP A 119 9.67 1.26 -9.17
C ASP A 119 10.53 2.51 -8.94
N ILE A 120 9.91 3.70 -8.94
CA ILE A 120 10.61 4.96 -8.64
C ILE A 120 11.19 4.92 -7.24
N ILE A 121 10.40 4.52 -6.24
CA ILE A 121 10.86 4.48 -4.84
C ILE A 121 12.00 3.47 -4.64
N ILE A 122 11.90 2.28 -5.23
CA ILE A 122 12.91 1.23 -5.03
C ILE A 122 14.22 1.52 -5.79
N SER A 123 14.15 2.29 -6.88
CA SER A 123 15.34 2.73 -7.62
C SER A 123 16.25 3.67 -6.82
N ASN A 124 15.74 4.26 -5.73
CA ASN A 124 16.50 5.14 -4.84
C ASN A 124 16.55 4.57 -3.42
N GLU A 125 17.50 3.67 -3.17
CA GLU A 125 17.68 3.04 -1.86
C GLU A 125 17.89 4.07 -0.74
N SER A 126 18.63 5.15 -0.98
CA SER A 126 18.87 6.19 0.02
C SER A 126 17.55 6.84 0.49
N ARG A 127 16.66 7.18 -0.46
CA ARG A 127 15.32 7.66 -0.14
C ARG A 127 14.54 6.60 0.62
N LEU A 128 14.56 5.35 0.16
CA LEU A 128 13.81 4.25 0.78
C LEU A 128 14.21 4.03 2.25
N PHE A 129 15.51 4.07 2.57
CA PHE A 129 16.03 3.98 3.94
C PHE A 129 15.72 5.19 4.82
N SER A 130 15.30 6.31 4.23
CA SER A 130 14.88 7.50 4.98
C SER A 130 13.39 7.51 5.33
N LEU A 131 12.58 6.66 4.67
CA LEU A 131 11.13 6.68 4.86
C LEU A 131 10.75 6.14 6.24
N LYS A 132 9.93 6.94 6.94
CA LYS A 132 9.36 6.60 8.24
C LYS A 132 7.91 6.19 8.14
N THR A 133 7.44 5.45 9.12
CA THR A 133 6.03 5.08 9.25
C THR A 133 5.17 6.34 9.43
N PRO A 134 3.88 6.32 9.07
CA PRO A 134 2.96 7.46 9.19
C PRO A 134 2.91 8.09 10.59
N ASP A 135 3.12 7.28 11.62
CA ASP A 135 3.20 7.76 13.01
C ASP A 135 4.56 8.32 13.43
N ASN A 136 5.54 8.32 12.51
CA ASN A 136 6.90 8.82 12.65
C ASN A 136 7.75 8.07 13.70
N THR A 137 7.36 6.85 14.10
CA THR A 137 8.04 6.11 15.19
C THR A 137 9.23 5.28 14.74
N ARG A 138 9.22 4.76 13.51
CA ARG A 138 10.30 3.90 13.00
C ARG A 138 10.52 4.07 11.51
N LEU A 139 11.68 3.60 11.05
CA LEU A 139 11.94 3.43 9.62
C LEU A 139 11.10 2.27 9.08
N ILE A 140 10.57 2.44 7.86
CA ILE A 140 9.83 1.39 7.18
C ILE A 140 10.80 0.27 6.77
N ILE A 141 11.85 0.66 6.06
CA ILE A 141 12.97 -0.18 5.66
C ILE A 141 14.15 0.15 6.57
N ASP A 142 14.37 -0.71 7.55
CA ASP A 142 15.43 -0.61 8.55
C ASP A 142 16.64 -1.49 8.24
N LYS A 143 16.54 -2.35 7.21
CA LYS A 143 17.59 -3.28 6.79
C LYS A 143 17.42 -3.67 5.32
N LYS A 144 18.51 -4.09 4.69
CA LYS A 144 18.55 -4.41 3.25
C LYS A 144 17.67 -5.61 2.87
N GLU A 145 17.51 -6.57 3.76
CA GLU A 145 16.71 -7.77 3.51
C GLU A 145 15.23 -7.44 3.28
N LYS A 146 14.71 -6.34 3.87
CA LYS A 146 13.36 -5.87 3.56
C LYS A 146 13.22 -5.31 2.15
N ILE A 147 14.30 -4.86 1.53
CA ILE A 147 14.30 -4.42 0.13
C ILE A 147 14.11 -5.63 -0.78
N GLU A 148 14.76 -6.75 -0.48
CA GLU A 148 14.57 -7.99 -1.26
C GLU A 148 13.13 -8.50 -1.18
N ASP A 149 12.54 -8.50 0.03
CA ASP A 149 11.11 -8.76 0.22
C ASP A 149 10.22 -7.83 -0.64
N LEU A 150 10.53 -6.53 -0.67
CA LEU A 150 9.79 -5.55 -1.45
C LEU A 150 9.95 -5.78 -2.96
N LYS A 151 11.15 -6.12 -3.43
CA LYS A 151 11.41 -6.46 -4.84
C LYS A 151 10.55 -7.63 -5.27
N ILE A 152 10.49 -8.70 -4.47
CA ILE A 152 9.66 -9.88 -4.77
C ILE A 152 8.19 -9.45 -4.88
N LEU A 153 7.69 -8.65 -3.93
CA LEU A 153 6.29 -8.20 -3.97
C LEU A 153 5.98 -7.31 -5.19
N ILE A 154 6.91 -6.45 -5.60
CA ILE A 154 6.77 -5.65 -6.83
C ILE A 154 6.76 -6.54 -8.07
N GLN A 155 7.55 -7.62 -8.10
CA GLN A 155 7.52 -8.58 -9.23
C GLN A 155 6.16 -9.29 -9.33
N GLU A 156 5.53 -9.65 -8.21
CA GLU A 156 4.17 -10.20 -8.20
C GLU A 156 3.16 -9.21 -8.79
N LEU A 157 3.25 -7.92 -8.40
CA LEU A 157 2.40 -6.86 -8.96
C LEU A 157 2.60 -6.72 -10.48
N LYS A 158 3.86 -6.74 -10.94
CA LYS A 158 4.23 -6.70 -12.37
C LYS A 158 3.65 -7.87 -13.14
N GLY A 159 3.75 -9.08 -12.57
CA GLY A 159 3.16 -10.29 -13.15
C GLY A 159 1.64 -10.14 -13.33
N LEU A 160 0.96 -9.66 -12.30
CA LEU A 160 -0.49 -9.41 -12.36
C LEU A 160 -0.85 -8.33 -13.40
N ASN A 161 -0.13 -7.19 -13.41
CA ASN A 161 -0.33 -6.12 -14.40
C ASN A 161 -0.19 -6.63 -15.84
N LYS A 162 0.83 -7.46 -16.09
CA LYS A 162 1.06 -8.07 -17.40
C LYS A 162 -0.11 -8.98 -17.82
N MET A 163 -0.53 -9.89 -16.94
CA MET A 163 -1.65 -10.81 -17.22
C MET A 163 -2.94 -10.05 -17.58
N ILE A 164 -3.27 -9.02 -16.80
CA ILE A 164 -4.46 -8.20 -17.04
C ILE A 164 -4.35 -7.42 -18.35
N SER A 165 -3.15 -6.93 -18.69
CA SER A 165 -2.94 -6.21 -19.95
C SER A 165 -3.13 -7.12 -21.17
N GLU A 166 -2.65 -8.37 -21.09
CA GLU A 166 -2.81 -9.38 -22.14
C GLU A 166 -4.28 -9.81 -22.31
N GLU A 167 -5.03 -9.94 -21.22
CA GLU A 167 -6.47 -10.26 -21.25
C GLU A 167 -7.30 -9.12 -21.88
N ASN A 168 -7.00 -7.87 -21.54
CA ASN A 168 -7.70 -6.71 -22.11
C ASN A 168 -7.44 -6.55 -23.62
N LEU A 169 -6.23 -6.90 -24.09
CA LEU A 169 -5.92 -6.92 -25.53
C LEU A 169 -6.66 -8.04 -26.27
N SER A 170 -6.99 -9.12 -25.57
CA SER A 170 -7.64 -10.31 -26.12
C SER A 170 -9.17 -10.28 -25.99
N SER A 171 -9.74 -9.21 -25.43
CA SER A 171 -11.18 -9.08 -25.19
C SER A 171 -11.94 -8.68 -26.47
N PRO A 172 -13.15 -9.24 -26.75
CA PRO A 172 -13.89 -9.02 -28.01
C PRO A 172 -14.34 -7.58 -28.29
N SER A 173 -14.13 -6.65 -27.35
CA SER A 173 -14.49 -5.25 -27.49
C SER A 173 -13.74 -4.55 -28.61
N GLN A 174 -12.57 -5.04 -29.03
CA GLN A 174 -11.88 -4.54 -30.24
C GLN A 174 -12.26 -5.27 -31.53
N GLU A 175 -12.58 -6.57 -31.47
CA GLU A 175 -13.11 -7.31 -32.64
C GLU A 175 -14.48 -6.78 -33.08
N ALA A 176 -15.32 -6.35 -32.12
CA ALA A 176 -16.58 -5.69 -32.45
C ALA A 176 -16.38 -4.31 -33.13
N LEU A 177 -15.29 -3.60 -32.81
CA LEU A 177 -14.95 -2.30 -33.41
C LEU A 177 -14.36 -2.45 -34.83
N SER A 178 -13.57 -3.48 -35.11
CA SER A 178 -13.07 -3.74 -36.46
C SER A 178 -14.19 -4.17 -37.42
N VAL A 179 -15.13 -5.00 -36.96
CA VAL A 179 -16.28 -5.45 -37.76
C VAL A 179 -17.27 -4.31 -38.09
N LEU A 180 -17.40 -3.31 -37.20
CA LEU A 180 -18.22 -2.12 -37.45
C LEU A 180 -17.55 -1.08 -38.37
N MET A 181 -16.21 -1.05 -38.43
CA MET A 181 -15.49 -0.16 -39.35
C MET A 181 -15.46 -0.69 -40.79
N GLU A 182 -15.56 -2.01 -41.00
CA GLU A 182 -15.59 -2.63 -42.33
C GLU A 182 -16.97 -2.56 -43.02
N THR A 183 -18.05 -2.26 -42.29
CA THR A 183 -19.43 -2.28 -42.84
C THR A 183 -19.96 -0.92 -43.31
N THR A 184 -19.16 0.15 -43.28
CA THR A 184 -19.57 1.44 -43.85
C THR A 184 -19.19 1.52 -45.33
N VAL A 185 -19.98 0.87 -46.18
CA VAL A 185 -19.92 1.03 -47.65
C VAL A 185 -20.34 2.48 -48.00
N PRO A 186 -19.60 3.19 -48.87
CA PRO A 186 -19.93 4.57 -49.23
C PRO A 186 -21.24 4.64 -50.03
N ILE A 187 -22.15 5.50 -49.59
CA ILE A 187 -23.35 5.86 -50.36
C ILE A 187 -22.90 6.90 -51.40
N TYR A 188 -23.11 6.59 -52.68
CA TYR A 188 -22.88 7.47 -53.83
C TYR A 188 -23.77 8.71 -53.82
#